data_AF-A0A349N3S4-F1
#
_entry.id   AF-A0A349N3S4-F1
#
_cell.length_a   1.000
_cell.length_b   1.000
_cell.length_c   1.000
_cell.angle_alpha   90.00
_cell.angle_beta   90.00
_cell.angle_gamma   90.00
#
_symmetry.space_group_name_H-M   'P 1'
#
loop_
_entity.id
_entity.type
_entity.pdbx_description
1 polymer ?
#
loop_
_entity_poly.entity_id
_entity_poly.type
_entity_poly.pdbx_seq_one_letter_code
_entity_poly.pdbx_strand_id
1 'polypeptide(L)'
;MAFQTTSVFSHSPNAPQRSEGAQTSALCLTVIIWLCALIAPTVIAAAEVRDLRLWRAPDHTRLVFDLSAGVDYKLFTLDAPERVVIDIADSTLATRLGDIEFEDSPITGLRSATR
;
A
#
# COMPACT_ATOMS: atom_id res chain seq x y z
N MET A 1 69.42 -65.68 -20.78
CA MET A 1 68.78 -64.37 -21.01
C MET A 1 67.64 -64.26 -20.02
N ALA A 2 67.85 -63.46 -18.97
CA ALA A 2 66.88 -63.15 -17.94
C ALA A 2 66.25 -61.79 -18.27
N PHE A 3 64.98 -61.58 -17.93
CA PHE A 3 64.52 -60.54 -17.00
C PHE A 3 62.98 -60.47 -17.01
N GLN A 4 62.44 -60.36 -15.80
CA GLN A 4 61.03 -60.39 -15.45
C GLN A 4 60.29 -59.14 -15.97
N THR A 5 59.04 -59.31 -16.38
CA THR A 5 58.09 -58.19 -16.56
C THR A 5 57.36 -57.96 -15.24
N THR A 6 57.84 -56.97 -14.48
CA THR A 6 57.15 -56.28 -13.39
C THR A 6 56.08 -55.35 -13.99
N SER A 7 54.81 -55.43 -13.52
CA SER A 7 54.10 -54.45 -12.67
C SER A 7 53.88 -53.07 -13.35
N VAL A 8 52.81 -52.29 -13.18
CA VAL A 8 51.99 -51.93 -12.02
C VAL A 8 50.69 -51.29 -12.56
N PHE A 9 49.60 -51.55 -11.83
CA PHE A 9 48.44 -50.69 -11.57
C PHE A 9 48.57 -49.20 -11.94
N SER A 10 47.55 -48.61 -12.55
CA SER A 10 47.32 -47.15 -12.47
C SER A 10 45.82 -46.89 -12.45
N HIS A 11 45.29 -46.89 -11.23
CA HIS A 11 44.00 -46.33 -10.88
C HIS A 11 44.19 -44.81 -10.84
N SER A 12 43.65 -44.09 -11.82
CA SER A 12 43.69 -42.62 -11.83
C SER A 12 42.63 -42.08 -10.86
N PRO A 13 43.00 -41.22 -9.89
CA PRO A 13 42.06 -40.72 -8.90
C PRO A 13 41.12 -39.69 -9.52
N ASN A 14 39.83 -39.90 -9.31
CA ASN A 14 38.76 -38.96 -9.61
C ASN A 14 39.04 -37.63 -8.90
N ALA A 15 39.33 -36.57 -9.65
CA ALA A 15 39.55 -35.24 -9.11
C ALA A 15 38.21 -34.67 -8.58
N PRO A 16 38.17 -34.05 -7.39
CA PRO A 16 36.96 -33.41 -6.91
C PRO A 16 36.62 -32.21 -7.80
N GLN A 17 35.54 -32.31 -8.58
CA GLN A 17 34.95 -31.19 -9.30
C GLN A 17 34.40 -30.18 -8.28
N ARG A 18 35.14 -29.10 -8.09
CA ARG A 18 34.82 -27.98 -7.19
C ARG A 18 33.62 -27.21 -7.74
N SER A 19 32.51 -27.21 -7.02
CA SER A 19 31.20 -26.63 -7.38
C SER A 19 31.13 -25.10 -7.27
N GLU A 20 32.17 -24.40 -7.72
CA GLU A 20 32.33 -22.94 -7.51
C GLU A 20 31.25 -22.08 -8.19
N GLY A 21 30.64 -22.59 -9.28
CA GLY A 21 29.59 -21.88 -10.02
C GLY A 21 28.22 -21.87 -9.32
N ALA A 22 27.92 -22.85 -8.47
CA ALA A 22 26.63 -22.93 -7.79
C ALA A 22 26.52 -21.89 -6.67
N GLN A 23 27.60 -21.69 -5.90
CA GLN A 23 27.65 -20.73 -4.79
C GLN A 23 27.62 -19.28 -5.28
N THR A 24 28.29 -18.96 -6.40
CA THR A 24 28.30 -17.61 -6.99
C THR A 24 26.94 -17.25 -7.60
N SER A 25 26.25 -18.18 -8.25
CA SER A 25 24.89 -17.93 -8.77
C SER A 25 23.86 -17.74 -7.65
N ALA A 26 23.94 -18.53 -6.58
CA ALA A 26 23.06 -18.42 -5.42
C ALA A 26 23.25 -17.08 -4.67
N LEU A 27 24.50 -16.59 -4.58
CA LEU A 27 24.82 -15.28 -4.02
C LEU A 27 24.28 -14.13 -4.89
N CYS A 28 24.41 -14.22 -6.22
CA CYS A 28 23.82 -13.23 -7.13
C CYS A 28 22.29 -13.19 -6.99
N LEU A 29 21.63 -14.34 -6.92
CA LEU A 29 20.17 -14.40 -6.80
C LEU A 29 19.67 -13.76 -5.50
N THR A 30 20.36 -14.00 -4.38
CA THR A 30 20.01 -13.40 -3.08
C THR A 30 20.23 -11.90 -3.07
N VAL A 31 21.33 -11.41 -3.65
CA VAL A 31 21.57 -9.96 -3.78
C VAL A 31 20.51 -9.29 -4.66
N ILE A 32 20.10 -9.92 -5.77
CA ILE A 32 19.04 -9.41 -6.64
C ILE A 32 17.70 -9.36 -5.89
N ILE A 33 17.36 -10.39 -5.12
CA ILE A 33 16.12 -10.41 -4.32
C ILE A 33 16.12 -9.28 -3.26
N TRP A 34 17.23 -9.10 -2.54
CA TRP A 34 17.36 -8.01 -1.57
C TRP A 34 17.31 -6.63 -2.21
N LEU A 35 17.93 -6.47 -3.39
CA LEU A 35 17.88 -5.23 -4.15
C LEU A 35 16.46 -4.94 -4.65
N CYS A 36 15.74 -5.96 -5.14
CA CYS A 36 14.33 -5.83 -5.55
C CYS A 36 13.41 -5.50 -4.37
N ALA A 37 13.67 -6.07 -3.18
CA ALA A 37 12.90 -5.75 -1.98
C ALA A 37 13.11 -4.30 -1.50
N LEU A 38 14.32 -3.74 -1.70
CA LEU A 38 14.63 -2.35 -1.32
C LEU A 38 13.92 -1.32 -2.20
N ILE A 39 13.65 -1.65 -3.48
CA ILE A 39 12.97 -0.76 -4.43
C ILE A 39 11.47 -1.04 -4.56
N ALA A 40 10.92 -1.92 -3.72
CA ALA A 40 9.49 -2.23 -3.78
C ALA A 40 8.67 -0.97 -3.42
N PRO A 41 7.72 -0.55 -4.28
CA PRO A 41 6.88 0.60 -3.99
C PRO A 41 6.00 0.30 -2.76
N THR A 42 5.88 1.29 -1.88
CA THR A 42 4.90 1.23 -0.79
C THR A 42 3.51 1.48 -1.37
N VAL A 43 2.59 0.56 -1.12
CA VAL A 43 1.19 0.76 -1.49
C VAL A 43 0.56 1.67 -0.44
N ILE A 44 0.32 2.93 -0.79
CA ILE A 44 -0.50 3.85 0.01
C ILE A 44 -1.91 3.74 -0.52
N ALA A 45 -2.83 3.23 0.30
CA ALA A 45 -4.25 3.19 -0.03
C ALA A 45 -4.87 4.55 0.25
N ALA A 46 -5.73 5.01 -0.66
CA ALA A 46 -6.55 6.20 -0.43
C ALA A 46 -7.46 5.97 0.78
N ALA A 47 -7.67 7.01 1.58
CA ALA A 47 -8.59 6.93 2.71
C ALA A 47 -10.03 6.81 2.21
N GLU A 48 -10.87 6.07 2.93
CA GLU A 48 -12.27 5.88 2.57
C GLU A 48 -13.15 6.64 3.54
N VAL A 49 -14.06 7.45 3.01
CA VAL A 49 -15.19 8.00 3.76
C VAL A 49 -16.29 6.94 3.80
N ARG A 50 -16.44 6.30 4.96
CA ARG A 50 -17.31 5.13 5.15
C ARG A 50 -18.72 5.49 5.56
N ASP A 51 -18.85 6.50 6.41
CA ASP A 51 -20.12 6.89 6.99
C ASP A 51 -20.13 8.39 7.31
N LEU A 52 -21.33 8.95 7.40
CA LEU A 52 -21.55 10.33 7.78
C LEU A 52 -22.70 10.38 8.76
N ARG A 53 -22.44 10.98 9.93
CA ARG A 53 -23.42 11.11 11.01
C ARG A 53 -23.68 12.56 11.34
N LEU A 54 -24.95 12.90 11.52
CA LEU A 54 -25.42 14.22 11.88
C LEU A 54 -25.92 14.21 13.33
N TRP A 55 -25.39 15.11 14.15
CA TRP A 55 -25.88 15.36 15.50
C TRP A 55 -26.35 16.80 15.60
N ARG A 56 -27.56 16.99 16.11
CA ARG A 56 -28.13 18.32 16.34
C ARG A 56 -28.02 18.66 17.82
N ALA A 57 -27.42 19.80 18.12
CA ALA A 57 -27.49 20.45 19.42
C ALA A 57 -28.31 21.75 19.30
N PRO A 58 -28.82 22.32 20.40
CA PRO A 58 -29.61 23.55 20.35
C PRO A 58 -28.88 24.76 19.75
N ASP A 59 -27.55 24.77 19.80
CA ASP A 59 -26.67 25.87 19.42
C ASP A 59 -25.76 25.55 18.21
N HIS A 60 -25.57 24.27 17.88
CA HIS A 60 -24.72 23.86 16.77
C HIS A 60 -25.17 22.54 16.15
N THR A 61 -24.77 22.34 14.89
CA THR A 61 -24.90 21.06 14.20
C THR A 61 -23.51 20.44 14.05
N ARG A 62 -23.36 19.17 14.41
CA ARG A 62 -22.10 18.43 14.29
C ARG A 62 -22.22 17.38 13.20
N LEU A 63 -21.30 17.44 12.25
CA LEU A 63 -21.11 16.44 11.22
C LEU A 63 -19.89 15.60 11.57
N VAL A 64 -20.04 14.27 11.56
CA VAL A 64 -18.94 13.34 11.86
C VAL A 64 -18.76 12.41 10.67
N PHE A 65 -17.58 12.46 10.06
CA PHE A 65 -17.17 11.55 8.99
C PHE A 65 -16.38 10.38 9.59
N ASP A 66 -16.79 9.16 9.26
CA ASP A 66 -16.04 7.95 9.61
C ASP A 66 -15.05 7.64 8.49
N LEU A 67 -13.76 7.56 8.84
CA LEU A 67 -12.65 7.44 7.90
C LEU A 67 -11.85 6.17 8.15
N SER A 68 -11.40 5.50 7.08
CA SER A 68 -10.55 4.31 7.21
C SER A 68 -9.13 4.60 7.71
N ALA A 69 -8.64 5.82 7.50
CA ALA A 69 -7.31 6.29 7.88
C ALA A 69 -7.31 7.80 8.14
N GLY A 70 -6.22 8.32 8.69
CA GLY A 70 -6.02 9.77 8.84
C GLY A 70 -5.89 10.46 7.48
N VAL A 71 -6.44 11.67 7.37
CA VAL A 71 -6.47 12.47 6.14
C VAL A 71 -6.15 13.93 6.43
N ASP A 72 -5.55 14.59 5.44
CA ASP A 72 -5.50 16.04 5.40
C ASP A 72 -6.80 16.57 4.78
N TYR A 73 -7.31 17.68 5.32
CA TYR A 73 -8.50 18.33 4.78
C TYR A 73 -8.38 19.85 4.81
N LYS A 74 -9.14 20.50 3.92
CA LYS A 74 -9.34 21.95 3.92
C LYS A 74 -10.80 22.25 4.17
N LEU A 75 -11.05 23.25 4.99
CA LEU A 75 -12.40 23.74 5.30
C LEU A 75 -12.48 25.22 4.94
N PHE A 76 -13.47 25.57 4.13
CA PHE A 76 -13.73 26.93 3.71
C PHE A 76 -15.21 27.12 3.39
N THR A 77 -15.64 28.37 3.31
CA THR A 77 -17.00 28.74 2.94
C THR A 77 -17.03 29.38 1.56
N LEU A 78 -18.16 29.22 0.87
CA LEU A 78 -18.46 29.89 -0.38
C LEU A 78 -19.75 30.68 -0.19
N ASP A 79 -19.82 31.86 -0.82
CA ASP A 79 -21.03 32.68 -0.89
C ASP A 79 -21.80 32.42 -2.18
N ALA A 80 -23.08 32.81 -2.21
CA ALA A 80 -23.94 32.78 -3.38
C ALA A 80 -24.01 31.44 -4.15
N PRO A 81 -24.59 30.37 -3.57
CA PRO A 81 -25.22 30.29 -2.26
C PRO A 81 -24.22 29.95 -1.14
N GLU A 82 -24.57 30.34 0.09
CA GLU A 82 -23.79 30.07 1.30
C GLU A 82 -23.62 28.56 1.50
N ARG A 83 -22.37 28.09 1.49
CA ARG A 83 -22.02 26.67 1.62
C ARG A 83 -20.72 26.49 2.38
N VAL A 84 -20.66 25.46 3.21
CA VAL A 84 -19.41 24.95 3.80
C VAL A 84 -18.87 23.86 2.88
N VAL A 85 -17.60 23.97 2.49
CA VAL A 85 -16.90 22.99 1.66
C VAL A 85 -15.79 22.36 2.46
N ILE A 86 -15.74 21.02 2.42
CA ILE A 86 -14.70 20.21 3.05
C ILE A 86 -14.03 19.42 1.93
N ASP A 87 -12.79 19.78 1.62
CA ASP A 87 -11.95 19.09 0.63
C ASP A 87 -11.05 18.11 1.39
N ILE A 88 -11.19 16.81 1.10
CA ILE A 88 -10.46 15.73 1.80
C ILE A 88 -9.46 15.11 0.83
N ALA A 89 -8.17 15.27 1.10
CA ALA A 89 -7.10 14.81 0.23
C ALA A 89 -7.02 13.27 0.17
N ASP A 90 -6.64 12.76 -1.01
CA ASP A 90 -6.36 11.34 -1.27
C ASP A 90 -7.43 10.40 -0.70
N SER A 91 -8.69 10.78 -0.89
CA SER A 91 -9.83 10.07 -0.34
C SER A 91 -10.84 9.64 -1.39
N THR A 92 -11.54 8.55 -1.09
CA THR A 92 -12.64 8.04 -1.89
C THR A 92 -13.90 7.96 -1.03
N LEU A 93 -15.05 8.21 -1.65
CA LEU A 93 -16.33 8.12 -0.97
C LEU A 93 -16.89 6.71 -1.15
N ALA A 94 -16.88 5.91 -0.09
CA ALA A 94 -17.32 4.52 -0.11
C ALA A 94 -18.85 4.35 0.09
N THR A 95 -19.53 5.40 0.58
CA THR A 95 -20.97 5.38 0.87
C THR A 95 -21.74 6.45 0.09
N ARG A 96 -23.05 6.25 -0.10
CA ARG A 96 -23.92 7.29 -0.66
C ARG A 96 -24.35 8.20 0.49
N LEU A 97 -23.98 9.47 0.43
CA LEU A 97 -24.32 10.45 1.46
C LEU A 97 -25.79 10.94 1.41
N GLY A 98 -26.65 10.29 0.62
CA GLY A 98 -27.97 10.79 0.24
C GLY A 98 -29.13 10.43 1.18
N ASP A 99 -28.93 9.52 2.13
CA ASP A 99 -30.00 9.04 3.05
C ASP A 99 -30.05 9.78 4.39
N ILE A 100 -29.34 10.91 4.51
CA ILE A 100 -29.25 11.66 5.76
C ILE A 100 -30.31 12.75 5.73
N GLU A 101 -31.29 12.61 6.60
CA GLU A 101 -32.38 13.57 6.75
C GLU A 101 -31.87 14.81 7.50
N PHE A 102 -31.99 15.98 6.87
CA PHE A 102 -31.57 17.26 7.44
C PHE A 102 -32.74 18.09 7.99
N GLU A 103 -33.90 17.47 8.20
CA GLU A 103 -35.09 18.14 8.75
C GLU A 103 -34.75 18.83 10.09
N ASP A 104 -35.25 20.05 10.26
CA ASP A 104 -34.88 21.02 11.32
C ASP A 104 -33.36 21.12 11.61
N SER A 105 -32.54 21.13 10.56
CA SER A 105 -31.14 21.55 10.58
C SER A 105 -30.95 22.81 9.72
N PRO A 106 -29.97 23.69 10.01
CA PRO A 106 -29.57 24.75 9.08
C PRO A 106 -28.98 24.21 7.76
N ILE A 107 -28.73 22.90 7.65
CA ILE A 107 -28.19 22.28 6.45
C ILE A 107 -29.33 21.97 5.48
N THR A 108 -29.37 22.66 4.34
CA THR A 108 -30.40 22.42 3.30
C THR A 108 -30.11 21.21 2.43
N GLY A 109 -28.85 20.76 2.39
CA GLY A 109 -28.48 19.56 1.65
C GLY A 109 -26.97 19.33 1.62
N LEU A 110 -26.59 18.16 1.12
CA LEU A 110 -25.22 17.71 1.09
C LEU A 110 -24.89 17.12 -0.29
N ARG A 111 -23.71 17.45 -0.81
CA ARG A 111 -23.24 17.01 -2.12
C ARG A 111 -21.78 16.59 -2.02
N SER A 112 -21.38 15.64 -2.86
CA SER A 112 -20.00 15.21 -3.02
C SER A 112 -19.58 15.27 -4.48
N ALA A 113 -18.29 15.46 -4.71
CA ALA A 113 -17.65 15.37 -6.01
C ALA A 113 -16.23 14.83 -5.81
N THR A 114 -15.73 14.07 -6.78
CA THR A 114 -14.32 13.70 -6.85
C THR A 114 -13.55 14.80 -7.59
N ARG A 115 -12.29 15.01 -7.21
CA ARG A 115 -11.40 16.00 -7.82
C ARG A 115 -10.45 15.34 -8.82
#